data_AF-A0AAJ2DZ75-F1
#
_entry.id   AF-A0AAJ2DZ75-F1
#
_cell.length_a   1.000
_cell.length_b   1.000
_cell.length_c   1.000
_cell.angle_alpha   90.00
_cell.angle_beta   90.00
_cell.angle_gamma   90.00
#
_symmetry.space_group_name_H-M   'P 1'
#
loop_
_entity.id
_entity.type
_entity.pdbx_description
1 polymer ?
#
loop_
_entity_poly.entity_id
_entity_poly.type
_entity_poly.pdbx_seq_one_letter_code
_entity_poly.pdbx_strand_id
1 'polypeptide(L)'
;MVVEKCLLGVCFVPLDSTGQKFFGFSEFLAGLALMVLAWTIGDVRYRFRVRTAPVPLLGITFSVVAIVGVLTLLTDLWRVEQWLVPKGKLLTPGIWQALLGALLLLTFLTWTWFAFIRPTRYGKYNAARFARTLYEFILKGSLSELAVIADELANSVPSLVRHATDWGHLKHYRSKLGEQEERVLPEVEAYANDLLLLIADKRLCRAIVESSPGTALAIFRTMGASKKYGIQVETFARNIVSEALRNRDSFLYHETEGYESGLIGYHQPLSQAMFSNYRMVEAIGTLFDLDFMDRSKWDAAQWQAYCRLVLITFRDYAERALGNHSFVLYRAKGYIENSVSDIYKLDGVTNQAWDDDVHSRLRVVVKFIRDCVEVLDERSVPYHLRLRSRDASEQQPHLDNFYDHLAEMIFEVIFAASAVTSPSGQCWWVQHNSVWRELFHVGRLSGAAGRIVKFKVRRLLYNEVADMNGFPNFKGARILGFCLNVMGFITRQGNYDRDSRALQKVILTWTKKNYVWLHEYNPRVAEACLVDGISYDAQNRRLVRTYLAEGLRREPNHVYLQLDSAP
;
A
#
# COMPACT_ATOMS: atom_id res chain seq x y z
N MET A 1 72.31 -46.40 11.17
CA MET A 1 71.68 -47.72 10.92
C MET A 1 70.22 -47.59 11.25
N VAL A 2 69.34 -47.65 10.25
CA VAL A 2 67.89 -47.60 10.46
C VAL A 2 67.41 -49.02 10.72
N VAL A 3 66.87 -49.28 11.90
CA VAL A 3 66.37 -50.61 12.29
C VAL A 3 65.04 -50.84 11.59
N GLU A 4 65.05 -51.48 10.42
CA GLU A 4 63.84 -51.97 9.76
C GLU A 4 63.24 -53.10 10.61
N LYS A 5 62.12 -52.83 11.28
CA LYS A 5 61.33 -53.88 11.94
C LYS A 5 60.27 -54.35 10.95
N CYS A 6 60.40 -55.56 10.41
CA CYS A 6 59.37 -56.14 9.55
C CYS A 6 58.54 -57.17 10.33
N LEU A 7 57.21 -57.00 10.31
CA LEU A 7 56.23 -57.88 10.95
C LEU A 7 55.21 -58.29 9.87
N LEU A 8 55.01 -59.60 9.67
CA LEU A 8 53.99 -60.16 8.76
C LEU A 8 53.98 -59.54 7.34
N GLY A 9 55.16 -59.37 6.71
CA GLY A 9 55.27 -58.87 5.32
C GLY A 9 55.17 -57.35 5.15
N VAL A 10 55.01 -56.60 6.24
CA VAL A 10 55.02 -55.13 6.25
C VAL A 10 56.27 -54.66 7.02
N CYS A 11 57.18 -53.97 6.33
CA CYS A 11 58.38 -53.40 6.95
C CYS A 11 58.08 -52.01 7.51
N PHE A 12 58.57 -51.68 8.70
CA PHE A 12 58.37 -50.36 9.29
C PHE A 12 59.68 -49.56 9.28
N VAL A 13 59.61 -48.30 8.86
CA VAL A 13 60.75 -47.36 8.80
C VAL A 13 60.40 -46.14 9.67
N PRO A 14 61.35 -45.59 10.46
CA PRO A 14 61.12 -44.34 11.17
C PRO A 14 60.80 -43.21 10.20
N LEU A 15 59.84 -42.36 10.58
CA LEU A 15 59.45 -41.21 9.78
C LEU A 15 60.61 -40.20 9.68
N ASP A 16 60.93 -39.75 8.48
CA ASP A 16 62.03 -38.80 8.24
C ASP A 16 61.72 -37.44 8.88
N SER A 17 62.50 -37.06 9.88
CA SER A 17 62.39 -35.79 10.60
C SER A 17 62.88 -34.58 9.77
N THR A 18 63.61 -34.83 8.69
CA THR A 18 64.15 -33.79 7.78
C THR A 18 63.42 -33.69 6.44
N GLY A 19 62.40 -34.52 6.22
CA GLY A 19 61.59 -34.51 5.00
C GLY A 19 60.84 -33.19 4.80
N GLN A 20 60.62 -32.79 3.53
CA GLN A 20 59.91 -31.55 3.19
C GLN A 20 58.53 -31.48 3.88
N LYS A 21 58.29 -30.36 4.59
CA LYS A 21 57.03 -30.05 5.26
C LYS A 21 56.22 -29.12 4.36
N PHE A 22 55.08 -29.61 3.84
CA PHE A 22 54.20 -28.82 2.98
C PHE A 22 53.11 -28.10 3.77
N PHE A 23 52.59 -28.74 4.82
CA PHE A 23 51.52 -28.22 5.67
C PHE A 23 51.59 -28.88 7.05
N GLY A 24 51.87 -28.13 8.10
CA GLY A 24 51.75 -28.61 9.48
C GLY A 24 51.17 -27.55 10.40
N PHE A 25 51.48 -27.65 11.69
CA PHE A 25 50.74 -26.93 12.72
C PHE A 25 50.92 -25.40 12.62
N SER A 26 52.09 -24.92 12.24
CA SER A 26 52.38 -23.50 12.00
C SER A 26 51.51 -22.92 10.88
N GLU A 27 51.42 -23.62 9.75
CA GLU A 27 50.63 -23.19 8.59
C GLU A 27 49.12 -23.28 8.89
N PHE A 28 48.71 -24.31 9.64
CA PHE A 28 47.35 -24.44 10.15
C PHE A 28 46.95 -23.25 11.03
N LEU A 29 47.79 -22.85 11.99
CA LEU A 29 47.51 -21.71 12.86
C LEU A 29 47.41 -20.40 12.08
N ALA A 30 48.27 -20.19 11.08
CA ALA A 30 48.19 -19.02 10.21
C ALA A 30 46.88 -18.99 9.41
N GLY A 31 46.46 -20.12 8.84
CA GLY A 31 45.18 -20.25 8.13
C GLY A 31 43.97 -20.07 9.04
N LEU A 32 44.03 -20.62 10.25
CA LEU A 32 42.99 -20.47 11.27
C LEU A 32 42.82 -19.01 11.69
N ALA A 33 43.93 -18.30 11.93
CA ALA A 33 43.90 -16.89 12.29
C ALA A 33 43.22 -16.05 11.19
N LEU A 34 43.54 -16.29 9.92
CA LEU A 34 42.91 -15.62 8.78
C LEU A 34 41.41 -15.93 8.69
N MET A 35 41.02 -17.18 8.93
CA MET A 35 39.62 -17.59 8.90
C MET A 35 38.82 -16.96 10.07
N VAL A 36 39.37 -16.91 11.27
CA VAL A 36 38.75 -16.24 12.43
C VAL A 36 38.59 -14.75 12.17
N LEU A 37 39.61 -14.10 11.59
CA LEU A 37 39.54 -12.69 11.20
C LEU A 37 38.45 -12.44 10.15
N ALA A 38 38.31 -13.32 9.16
CA ALA A 38 37.22 -13.23 8.19
C ALA A 38 35.83 -13.41 8.84
N TRP A 39 35.72 -14.25 9.87
CA TRP A 39 34.48 -14.44 10.63
C TRP A 39 34.09 -13.27 11.51
N THR A 40 35.07 -12.56 12.10
CA THR A 40 34.80 -11.44 13.00
C THR A 40 34.53 -10.14 12.24
N ILE A 41 35.14 -9.95 11.06
CA ILE A 41 34.96 -8.76 10.21
C ILE A 41 33.73 -8.89 9.29
N GLY A 42 33.18 -10.10 9.14
CA GLY A 42 32.05 -10.37 8.27
C GLY A 42 30.82 -9.50 8.54
N ASP A 43 30.46 -8.70 7.55
CA ASP A 43 29.22 -7.91 7.54
C ASP A 43 27.98 -8.79 7.79
N VAL A 44 26.89 -8.17 8.25
CA VAL A 44 25.58 -8.77 8.53
C VAL A 44 25.12 -9.64 7.36
N ARG A 45 25.28 -9.17 6.12
CA ARG A 45 24.95 -9.90 4.89
C ARG A 45 25.57 -11.29 4.89
N TYR A 46 26.87 -11.39 5.13
CA TYR A 46 27.60 -12.66 5.07
C TYR A 46 27.23 -13.59 6.22
N ARG A 47 27.05 -13.03 7.42
CA ARG A 47 26.59 -13.79 8.60
C ARG A 47 25.19 -14.39 8.36
N PHE A 48 24.28 -13.63 7.75
CA PHE A 48 22.96 -14.12 7.38
C PHE A 48 23.05 -15.26 6.35
N ARG A 49 23.88 -15.12 5.31
CA ARG A 49 24.06 -16.16 4.28
C ARG A 49 24.61 -17.48 4.81
N VAL A 50 25.59 -17.42 5.69
CA VAL A 50 26.19 -18.62 6.29
C VAL A 50 25.21 -19.33 7.21
N ARG A 51 24.43 -18.58 8.02
CA ARG A 51 23.44 -19.17 8.95
C ARG A 51 22.25 -19.82 8.24
N THR A 52 21.87 -19.30 7.08
CA THR A 52 20.72 -19.78 6.28
C THR A 52 21.10 -20.76 5.17
N ALA A 53 22.37 -21.18 5.09
CA ALA A 53 22.85 -22.14 4.11
C ALA A 53 22.12 -23.51 4.23
N PRO A 54 21.93 -24.25 3.13
CA PRO A 54 21.25 -25.55 3.14
C PRO A 54 21.99 -26.64 3.92
N VAL A 55 23.24 -26.41 4.29
CA VAL A 55 24.07 -27.33 5.08
C VAL A 55 24.53 -26.60 6.34
N PRO A 56 24.67 -27.24 7.52
CA PRO A 56 25.10 -26.57 8.76
C PRO A 56 26.60 -26.22 8.69
N LEU A 57 26.93 -25.19 7.91
CA LEU A 57 28.31 -24.79 7.62
C LEU A 57 29.11 -24.54 8.89
N LEU A 58 28.54 -23.83 9.87
CA LEU A 58 29.26 -23.47 11.10
C LEU A 58 29.69 -24.70 11.91
N GLY A 59 28.83 -25.71 12.03
CA GLY A 59 29.16 -26.96 12.72
C GLY A 59 30.19 -27.80 11.96
N ILE A 60 30.05 -27.88 10.63
CA ILE A 60 31.00 -28.62 9.78
C ILE A 60 32.37 -27.94 9.77
N THR A 61 32.43 -26.64 9.54
CA THR A 61 33.69 -25.89 9.50
C THR A 61 34.41 -25.99 10.84
N PHE A 62 33.68 -25.84 11.96
CA PHE A 62 34.28 -25.98 13.29
C PHE A 62 34.82 -27.40 13.52
N SER A 63 34.05 -28.43 13.18
CA SER A 63 34.46 -29.83 13.36
C SER A 63 35.67 -30.19 12.49
N VAL A 64 35.66 -29.80 11.22
CA VAL A 64 36.78 -30.06 10.29
C VAL A 64 38.04 -29.34 10.75
N VAL A 65 37.93 -28.08 11.16
CA VAL A 65 39.07 -27.29 11.64
C VAL A 65 39.65 -27.89 12.93
N ALA A 66 38.81 -28.33 13.87
CA ALA A 66 39.26 -28.99 15.08
C ALA A 66 39.99 -30.32 14.77
N ILE A 67 39.42 -31.15 13.88
CA ILE A 67 40.01 -32.42 13.47
C ILE A 67 41.35 -32.19 12.76
N VAL A 68 41.40 -31.26 11.79
CA VAL A 68 42.64 -30.93 11.06
C VAL A 68 43.69 -30.38 12.03
N GLY A 69 43.31 -29.53 12.99
CA GLY A 69 44.22 -29.01 14.01
C GLY A 69 44.84 -30.12 14.88
N VAL A 70 44.03 -31.06 15.37
CA VAL A 70 44.53 -32.20 16.17
C VAL A 70 45.40 -33.12 15.31
N LEU A 71 44.98 -33.45 14.08
CA LEU A 71 45.73 -34.34 13.20
C LEU A 71 47.04 -33.72 12.74
N THR A 72 47.09 -32.42 12.45
CA THR A 72 48.34 -31.72 12.11
C THR A 72 49.30 -31.66 13.28
N LEU A 73 48.82 -31.40 14.50
CA LEU A 73 49.63 -31.46 15.72
C LEU A 73 50.20 -32.86 15.97
N LEU A 74 49.36 -33.89 15.87
CA LEU A 74 49.79 -35.29 16.01
C LEU A 74 50.77 -35.70 14.90
N THR A 75 50.59 -35.21 13.68
CA THR A 75 51.50 -35.48 12.55
C THR A 75 52.87 -34.83 12.77
N ASP A 76 52.90 -33.60 13.28
CA ASP A 76 54.16 -32.93 13.62
C ASP A 76 54.85 -33.61 14.81
N LEU A 77 54.11 -34.01 15.85
CA LEU A 77 54.65 -34.80 16.98
C LEU A 77 55.20 -36.15 16.50
N TRP A 78 54.47 -36.85 15.62
CA TRP A 78 54.88 -38.12 15.04
C TRP A 78 56.20 -37.98 14.24
N ARG A 79 56.38 -36.88 13.50
CA ARG A 79 57.65 -36.57 12.80
C ARG A 79 58.80 -36.28 13.74
N VAL A 80 58.56 -35.53 14.83
CA VAL A 80 59.60 -35.17 15.81
C VAL A 80 60.08 -36.41 16.57
N GLU A 81 59.16 -37.28 17.00
CA GLU A 81 59.47 -38.50 17.76
C GLU A 81 59.86 -39.71 16.87
N GLN A 82 59.92 -39.52 15.54
CA GLN A 82 60.32 -40.54 14.56
C GLN A 82 59.59 -41.89 14.67
N TRP A 83 58.29 -41.92 15.04
CA TRP A 83 57.60 -43.21 15.20
C TRP A 83 57.48 -44.00 13.87
N LEU A 84 57.41 -45.32 13.99
CA LEU A 84 57.48 -46.30 12.90
C LEU A 84 56.27 -46.22 11.96
N VAL A 85 56.51 -46.19 10.64
CA VAL A 85 55.48 -46.17 9.58
C VAL A 85 55.65 -47.37 8.64
N PRO A 86 54.58 -48.05 8.22
CA PRO A 86 54.67 -49.14 7.27
C PRO A 86 55.22 -48.65 5.91
N LYS A 87 56.21 -49.38 5.38
CA LYS A 87 56.93 -49.15 4.13
C LYS A 87 56.00 -49.45 2.98
N GLY A 88 55.36 -48.40 2.46
CA GLY A 88 54.45 -48.47 1.32
C GLY A 88 54.38 -47.14 0.58
N LYS A 89 54.08 -47.19 -0.73
CA LYS A 89 53.95 -45.98 -1.58
C LYS A 89 52.58 -45.28 -1.47
N LEU A 90 51.63 -45.86 -0.73
CA LEU A 90 50.22 -45.44 -0.77
C LEU A 90 49.91 -44.18 0.06
N LEU A 91 50.58 -43.99 1.20
CA LEU A 91 50.37 -42.83 2.08
C LEU A 91 51.74 -42.30 2.54
N THR A 92 52.36 -41.45 1.72
CA THR A 92 53.58 -40.76 2.15
C THR A 92 53.22 -39.59 3.08
N PRO A 93 54.11 -39.21 4.00
CA PRO A 93 53.88 -38.07 4.90
C PRO A 93 53.62 -36.75 4.17
N GLY A 94 54.12 -36.57 2.94
CA GLY A 94 53.79 -35.42 2.08
C GLY A 94 52.36 -35.47 1.55
N ILE A 95 51.89 -36.64 1.08
CA ILE A 95 50.50 -36.83 0.62
C ILE A 95 49.52 -36.62 1.77
N TRP A 96 49.82 -37.13 2.97
CA TRP A 96 48.98 -36.94 4.16
C TRP A 96 48.84 -35.47 4.56
N GLN A 97 49.95 -34.73 4.62
CA GLN A 97 49.92 -33.28 4.88
C GLN A 97 49.19 -32.51 3.78
N ALA A 98 49.37 -32.89 2.52
CA ALA A 98 48.65 -32.28 1.40
C ALA A 98 47.13 -32.52 1.50
N LEU A 99 46.69 -33.71 1.93
CA LEU A 99 45.27 -34.01 2.15
C LEU A 99 44.67 -33.15 3.28
N LEU A 100 45.39 -32.99 4.40
CA LEU A 100 44.97 -32.13 5.51
C LEU A 100 44.88 -30.65 5.09
N GLY A 101 45.89 -30.16 4.36
CA GLY A 101 45.89 -28.81 3.80
C GLY A 101 44.77 -28.58 2.79
N ALA A 102 44.55 -29.55 1.88
CA ALA A 102 43.47 -29.50 0.91
C ALA A 102 42.09 -29.52 1.58
N LEU A 103 41.89 -30.31 2.64
CA LEU A 103 40.64 -30.35 3.39
C LEU A 103 40.34 -29.01 4.08
N LEU A 104 41.34 -28.37 4.69
CA LEU A 104 41.20 -27.04 5.26
C LEU A 104 40.87 -26.00 4.18
N LEU A 105 41.60 -26.02 3.06
CA LEU A 105 41.38 -25.10 1.95
C LEU A 105 39.98 -25.25 1.34
N LEU A 106 39.52 -26.48 1.09
CA LEU A 106 38.17 -26.76 0.58
C LEU A 106 37.08 -26.28 1.55
N THR A 107 37.32 -26.44 2.86
CA THR A 107 36.40 -25.94 3.90
C THR A 107 36.29 -24.42 3.86
N PHE A 108 37.42 -23.74 3.76
CA PHE A 108 37.47 -22.28 3.63
C PHE A 108 36.83 -21.79 2.32
N LEU A 109 37.12 -22.43 1.18
CA LEU A 109 36.53 -22.09 -0.11
C LEU A 109 35.01 -22.34 -0.12
N THR A 110 34.54 -23.43 0.50
CA THR A 110 33.10 -23.70 0.64
C THR A 110 32.42 -22.62 1.48
N TRP A 111 33.03 -22.26 2.62
CA TRP A 111 32.51 -21.17 3.44
C TRP A 111 32.48 -19.84 2.66
N THR A 112 33.56 -19.51 1.96
CA THR A 112 33.69 -18.29 1.13
C THR A 112 32.67 -18.27 0.00
N TRP A 113 32.42 -19.41 -0.64
CA TRP A 113 31.43 -19.57 -1.69
C TRP A 113 30.01 -19.22 -1.19
N PHE A 114 29.62 -19.73 -0.02
CA PHE A 114 28.31 -19.43 0.56
C PHE A 114 28.21 -18.04 1.19
N ALA A 115 29.31 -17.51 1.73
CA ALA A 115 29.34 -16.16 2.27
C ALA A 115 29.25 -15.13 1.14
N PHE A 116 30.17 -15.14 0.19
CA PHE A 116 30.35 -14.03 -0.76
C PHE A 116 29.67 -14.25 -2.11
N ILE A 117 29.68 -15.49 -2.64
CA ILE A 117 29.33 -15.74 -4.05
C ILE A 117 27.86 -16.14 -4.22
N ARG A 118 27.37 -17.08 -3.43
CA ARG A 118 26.03 -17.66 -3.63
C ARG A 118 24.99 -16.94 -2.77
N PRO A 119 23.98 -16.27 -3.37
CA PRO A 119 22.90 -15.66 -2.61
C PRO A 119 22.03 -16.72 -1.94
N THR A 120 21.40 -16.34 -0.83
CA THR A 120 20.50 -17.23 -0.12
C THR A 120 19.20 -17.42 -0.88
N ARG A 121 18.75 -18.67 -0.95
CA ARG A 121 17.44 -19.03 -1.47
C ARG A 121 16.74 -19.92 -0.47
N TYR A 122 15.53 -19.53 -0.10
CA TYR A 122 14.63 -20.36 0.68
C TYR A 122 14.34 -21.68 -0.04
N GLY A 123 14.24 -22.79 0.69
CA GLY A 123 13.91 -24.09 0.14
C GLY A 123 13.81 -25.18 1.22
N LYS A 124 13.63 -26.43 0.77
CA LYS A 124 13.32 -27.55 1.68
C LYS A 124 14.41 -27.81 2.73
N TYR A 125 15.68 -27.68 2.36
CA TYR A 125 16.82 -28.03 3.22
C TYR A 125 17.22 -26.94 4.22
N ASN A 126 16.72 -25.72 4.07
CA ASN A 126 17.01 -24.60 4.97
C ASN A 126 15.77 -23.95 5.59
N ALA A 127 14.55 -24.43 5.34
CA ALA A 127 13.31 -23.79 5.77
C ALA A 127 13.30 -23.39 7.26
N ALA A 128 13.52 -24.35 8.16
CA ALA A 128 13.54 -24.11 9.61
C ALA A 128 14.66 -23.15 10.04
N ARG A 129 15.86 -23.31 9.50
CA ARG A 129 17.03 -22.46 9.82
C ARG A 129 16.85 -21.04 9.29
N PHE A 130 16.25 -20.89 8.12
CA PHE A 130 15.93 -19.60 7.52
C PHE A 130 14.92 -18.85 8.40
N ALA A 131 13.81 -19.50 8.78
CA ALA A 131 12.79 -18.93 9.66
C ALA A 131 13.36 -18.49 11.01
N ARG A 132 14.10 -19.37 11.69
CA ARG A 132 14.74 -19.05 12.97
C ARG A 132 15.73 -17.88 12.87
N THR A 133 16.59 -17.89 11.85
CA THR A 133 17.59 -16.83 11.68
C THR A 133 16.93 -15.49 11.41
N LEU A 134 15.93 -15.44 10.52
CA LEU A 134 15.20 -14.22 10.23
C LEU A 134 14.48 -13.68 11.49
N TYR A 135 13.87 -14.57 12.26
CA TYR A 135 13.21 -14.23 13.52
C TYR A 135 14.18 -13.60 14.53
N GLU A 136 15.37 -14.19 14.71
CA GLU A 136 16.41 -13.67 15.60
C GLU A 136 16.85 -12.25 15.20
N PHE A 137 17.01 -11.97 13.91
CA PHE A 137 17.39 -10.64 13.43
C PHE A 137 16.26 -9.61 13.60
N ILE A 138 15.01 -9.98 13.36
CA ILE A 138 13.85 -9.10 13.57
C ILE A 138 13.67 -8.78 15.05
N LEU A 139 13.82 -9.78 15.92
CA LEU A 139 13.78 -9.58 17.38
C LEU A 139 14.86 -8.63 17.87
N LYS A 140 16.08 -8.73 17.31
CA LYS A 140 17.17 -7.81 17.65
C LYS A 140 16.84 -6.35 17.26
N GLY A 141 16.14 -6.16 16.15
CA GLY A 141 15.48 -4.89 15.81
C GLY A 141 16.39 -3.75 15.34
N SER A 142 17.67 -4.01 15.02
CA SER A 142 18.59 -2.99 14.51
C SER A 142 18.30 -2.64 13.05
N LEU A 143 17.90 -1.39 12.77
CA LEU A 143 17.46 -0.94 11.45
C LEU A 143 18.51 -1.14 10.34
N SER A 144 19.79 -0.87 10.62
CA SER A 144 20.88 -1.08 9.66
C SER A 144 21.04 -2.55 9.26
N GLU A 145 20.94 -3.48 10.21
CA GLU A 145 20.99 -4.92 9.92
C GLU A 145 19.74 -5.38 9.17
N LEU A 146 18.56 -4.84 9.53
CA LEU A 146 17.30 -5.17 8.86
C LEU A 146 17.27 -4.71 7.40
N ALA A 147 17.83 -3.53 7.08
CA ALA A 147 17.94 -3.05 5.70
C ALA A 147 18.75 -4.00 4.82
N VAL A 148 19.89 -4.49 5.33
CA VAL A 148 20.74 -5.46 4.63
C VAL A 148 20.05 -6.81 4.46
N ILE A 149 19.35 -7.28 5.49
CA ILE A 149 18.63 -8.55 5.46
C ILE A 149 17.41 -8.49 4.53
N ALA A 150 16.70 -7.36 4.51
CA ALA A 150 15.62 -7.12 3.57
C ALA A 150 16.12 -7.30 2.13
N ASP A 151 17.23 -6.67 1.76
CA ASP A 151 17.82 -6.81 0.43
C ASP A 151 18.20 -8.26 0.08
N GLU A 152 18.76 -9.00 1.04
CA GLU A 152 19.04 -10.42 0.84
C GLU A 152 17.79 -11.28 0.68
N LEU A 153 16.70 -10.94 1.38
CA LEU A 153 15.42 -11.64 1.31
C LEU A 153 14.83 -11.62 -0.10
N ALA A 154 15.06 -10.56 -0.88
CA ALA A 154 14.58 -10.43 -2.27
C ALA A 154 14.94 -11.66 -3.13
N ASN A 155 16.12 -12.25 -2.93
CA ASN A 155 16.57 -13.43 -3.65
C ASN A 155 15.78 -14.71 -3.31
N SER A 156 15.18 -14.76 -2.13
CA SER A 156 14.38 -15.88 -1.63
C SER A 156 12.90 -15.78 -1.97
N VAL A 157 12.41 -14.58 -2.33
CA VAL A 157 11.00 -14.31 -2.64
C VAL A 157 10.40 -15.27 -3.68
N PRO A 158 11.03 -15.56 -4.84
CA PRO A 158 10.46 -16.49 -5.81
C PRO A 158 10.17 -17.88 -5.24
N SER A 159 11.04 -18.35 -4.34
CA SER A 159 10.87 -19.64 -3.68
C SER A 159 9.82 -19.58 -2.57
N LEU A 160 9.78 -18.49 -1.81
CA LEU A 160 8.77 -18.25 -0.78
C LEU A 160 7.35 -18.26 -1.36
N VAL A 161 7.10 -17.47 -2.41
CA VAL A 161 5.78 -17.41 -3.07
C VAL A 161 5.43 -18.75 -3.74
N ARG A 162 6.43 -19.47 -4.27
CA ARG A 162 6.20 -20.80 -4.85
C ARG A 162 5.73 -21.80 -3.79
N HIS A 163 6.34 -21.80 -2.62
CA HIS A 163 6.04 -22.72 -1.51
C HIS A 163 4.90 -22.27 -0.59
N ALA A 164 4.52 -20.99 -0.61
CA ALA A 164 3.39 -20.49 0.15
C ALA A 164 2.07 -21.11 -0.31
N THR A 165 1.20 -21.33 0.66
CA THR A 165 -0.15 -21.88 0.43
C THR A 165 -1.03 -20.81 -0.21
N ASP A 166 -1.75 -21.17 -1.28
CA ASP A 166 -2.78 -20.31 -1.86
C ASP A 166 -4.13 -20.64 -1.20
N TRP A 167 -4.49 -19.84 -0.20
CA TRP A 167 -5.72 -20.02 0.58
C TRP A 167 -6.99 -19.77 -0.24
N GLY A 168 -6.92 -18.94 -1.29
CA GLY A 168 -8.04 -18.73 -2.21
C GLY A 168 -8.39 -20.00 -2.96
N HIS A 169 -7.38 -20.68 -3.52
CA HIS A 169 -7.56 -21.98 -4.15
C HIS A 169 -7.97 -23.06 -3.13
N LEU A 170 -7.43 -23.02 -1.91
CA LEU A 170 -7.75 -23.98 -0.85
C LEU A 170 -9.22 -23.89 -0.40
N LYS A 171 -9.78 -22.68 -0.30
CA LYS A 171 -11.20 -22.46 0.06
C LYS A 171 -12.14 -23.00 -1.01
N HIS A 172 -11.83 -22.77 -2.29
CA HIS A 172 -12.59 -23.35 -3.40
C HIS A 172 -12.50 -24.88 -3.46
N TYR A 173 -11.36 -25.46 -3.07
CA TYR A 173 -11.16 -26.90 -3.01
C TYR A 173 -11.93 -27.54 -1.84
N ARG A 174 -11.89 -26.96 -0.63
CA ARG A 174 -12.68 -27.43 0.53
C ARG A 174 -14.18 -27.35 0.28
N SER A 175 -14.64 -26.28 -0.37
CA SER A 175 -16.04 -26.15 -0.77
C SER A 175 -16.50 -27.24 -1.76
N LYS A 176 -15.58 -27.89 -2.49
CA LYS A 176 -15.89 -28.98 -3.42
C LYS A 176 -15.80 -30.39 -2.79
N LEU A 177 -15.06 -30.56 -1.70
CA LEU A 177 -14.80 -31.88 -1.11
C LEU A 177 -15.54 -32.18 0.20
N GLY A 178 -16.32 -31.22 0.72
CA GLY A 178 -16.93 -31.36 2.04
C GLY A 178 -15.92 -31.09 3.15
N GLU A 179 -16.37 -30.44 4.23
CA GLU A 179 -15.55 -29.70 5.19
C GLU A 179 -14.66 -30.53 6.15
N GLN A 180 -14.27 -31.77 5.84
CA GLN A 180 -13.77 -32.68 6.90
C GLN A 180 -12.29 -33.08 6.92
N GLU A 181 -11.43 -32.67 5.98
CA GLU A 181 -9.99 -32.99 6.09
C GLU A 181 -9.10 -31.74 6.28
N GLU A 182 -8.58 -31.57 7.50
CA GLU A 182 -7.46 -30.69 7.79
C GLU A 182 -6.20 -31.23 7.11
N ARG A 183 -5.88 -30.65 5.95
CA ARG A 183 -4.64 -30.95 5.24
C ARG A 183 -3.44 -30.57 6.11
N VAL A 184 -2.70 -31.56 6.59
CA VAL A 184 -1.38 -31.37 7.20
C VAL A 184 -0.46 -30.76 6.15
N LEU A 185 -0.05 -29.51 6.38
CA LEU A 185 0.84 -28.79 5.47
C LEU A 185 2.25 -29.39 5.56
N PRO A 186 2.95 -29.59 4.42
CA PRO A 186 4.38 -29.90 4.45
C PRO A 186 5.13 -28.83 5.24
N GLU A 187 6.14 -29.23 6.01
CA GLU A 187 6.92 -28.34 6.88
C GLU A 187 7.46 -27.09 6.15
N VAL A 188 7.84 -27.24 4.88
CA VAL A 188 8.32 -26.15 4.03
C VAL A 188 7.22 -25.16 3.64
N GLU A 189 5.98 -25.62 3.47
CA GLU A 189 4.85 -24.71 3.22
C GLU A 189 4.48 -23.95 4.50
N ALA A 190 4.49 -24.64 5.65
CA ALA A 190 4.24 -24.04 6.95
C ALA A 190 5.24 -22.92 7.26
N TYR A 191 6.54 -23.20 7.15
CA TYR A 191 7.57 -22.17 7.34
C TYR A 191 7.50 -21.03 6.31
N ALA A 192 7.08 -21.29 5.07
CA ALA A 192 6.89 -20.22 4.09
C ALA A 192 5.77 -19.27 4.49
N ASN A 193 4.65 -19.80 5.00
CA ASN A 193 3.54 -19.00 5.51
C ASN A 193 3.97 -18.19 6.76
N ASP A 194 4.64 -18.83 7.73
CA ASP A 194 5.16 -18.16 8.91
C ASP A 194 6.17 -17.06 8.56
N LEU A 195 7.01 -17.29 7.55
CA LEU A 195 7.95 -16.29 7.04
C LEU A 195 7.23 -15.09 6.42
N LEU A 196 6.15 -15.29 5.68
CA LEU A 196 5.36 -14.20 5.10
C LEU A 196 4.68 -13.35 6.19
N LEU A 197 4.25 -13.97 7.29
CA LEU A 197 3.75 -13.26 8.46
C LEU A 197 4.89 -12.53 9.20
N LEU A 198 6.05 -13.17 9.33
CA LEU A 198 7.20 -12.62 10.03
C LEU A 198 7.76 -11.37 9.32
N ILE A 199 7.81 -11.38 7.98
CA ILE A 199 8.29 -10.21 7.21
C ILE A 199 7.34 -9.02 7.29
N ALA A 200 6.11 -9.25 7.77
CA ALA A 200 5.13 -8.20 8.02
C ALA A 200 5.43 -7.38 9.28
N ASP A 201 6.49 -7.66 10.04
CA ASP A 201 6.88 -6.83 11.17
C ASP A 201 7.07 -5.35 10.75
N LYS A 202 6.51 -4.41 11.54
CA LYS A 202 6.52 -2.99 11.20
C LYS A 202 7.94 -2.41 11.05
N ARG A 203 8.90 -2.87 11.86
CA ARG A 203 10.30 -2.36 11.80
C ARG A 203 10.97 -2.84 10.53
N LEU A 204 10.73 -4.08 10.13
CA LEU A 204 11.24 -4.62 8.88
C LEU A 204 10.57 -3.97 7.66
N CYS A 205 9.24 -3.77 7.68
CA CYS A 205 8.54 -3.04 6.62
C CYS A 205 9.08 -1.62 6.45
N ARG A 206 9.36 -0.92 7.54
CA ARG A 206 10.00 0.40 7.50
C ARG A 206 11.38 0.36 6.83
N ALA A 207 12.23 -0.59 7.20
CA ALA A 207 13.54 -0.78 6.58
C ALA A 207 13.45 -1.15 5.09
N ILE A 208 12.45 -1.95 4.70
CA ILE A 208 12.16 -2.26 3.29
C ILE A 208 11.81 -0.98 2.52
N VAL A 209 10.91 -0.16 3.06
CA VAL A 209 10.49 1.10 2.40
C VAL A 209 11.64 2.09 2.27
N GLU A 210 12.45 2.24 3.33
CA GLU A 210 13.55 3.22 3.38
C GLU A 210 14.78 2.80 2.56
N SER A 211 15.12 1.50 2.53
CA SER A 211 16.44 1.07 2.02
C SER A 211 16.41 -0.12 1.06
N SER A 212 15.31 -0.87 0.98
CA SER A 212 15.23 -2.05 0.10
C SER A 212 13.85 -2.22 -0.57
N PRO A 213 13.35 -1.22 -1.32
CA PRO A 213 12.05 -1.32 -1.99
C PRO A 213 12.01 -2.45 -3.04
N GLY A 214 13.18 -2.88 -3.54
CA GLY A 214 13.33 -4.03 -4.43
C GLY A 214 12.77 -5.33 -3.86
N THR A 215 12.74 -5.49 -2.54
CA THR A 215 12.17 -6.67 -1.87
C THR A 215 10.65 -6.70 -1.97
N ALA A 216 10.00 -5.58 -1.68
CA ALA A 216 8.56 -5.44 -1.89
C ALA A 216 8.20 -5.64 -3.37
N LEU A 217 8.98 -5.04 -4.28
CA LEU A 217 8.81 -5.21 -5.73
C LEU A 217 8.89 -6.68 -6.14
N ALA A 218 9.89 -7.42 -5.63
CA ALA A 218 10.04 -8.84 -5.92
C ALA A 218 8.82 -9.65 -5.47
N ILE A 219 8.24 -9.34 -4.30
CA ILE A 219 7.07 -10.05 -3.75
C ILE A 219 5.87 -9.86 -4.67
N PHE A 220 5.46 -8.61 -4.89
CA PHE A 220 4.26 -8.31 -5.67
C PHE A 220 4.41 -8.70 -7.15
N ARG A 221 5.60 -8.54 -7.73
CA ARG A 221 5.86 -9.01 -9.10
C ARG A 221 5.79 -10.52 -9.23
N THR A 222 6.32 -11.26 -8.25
CA THR A 222 6.25 -12.73 -8.23
C THR A 222 4.82 -13.23 -8.04
N MET A 223 4.05 -12.58 -7.16
CA MET A 223 2.61 -12.86 -7.01
C MET A 223 1.86 -12.61 -8.31
N GLY A 224 2.08 -11.45 -8.95
CA GLY A 224 1.51 -11.11 -10.25
C GLY A 224 1.81 -12.16 -11.33
N ALA A 225 3.07 -12.57 -11.44
CA ALA A 225 3.53 -13.55 -12.43
C ALA A 225 3.00 -14.97 -12.16
N SER A 226 2.97 -15.40 -10.90
CA SER A 226 2.46 -16.73 -10.51
C SER A 226 0.94 -16.81 -10.42
N LYS A 227 0.25 -15.67 -10.42
CA LYS A 227 -1.20 -15.52 -10.19
C LYS A 227 -1.69 -16.13 -8.87
N LYS A 228 -0.78 -16.34 -7.91
CA LYS A 228 -1.10 -16.79 -6.55
C LYS A 228 -1.35 -15.58 -5.67
N TYR A 229 -2.61 -15.19 -5.53
CA TYR A 229 -2.98 -14.00 -4.76
C TYR A 229 -3.39 -14.31 -3.32
N GLY A 230 -3.86 -15.54 -3.03
CA GLY A 230 -4.30 -15.95 -1.70
C GLY A 230 -3.16 -16.35 -0.75
N ILE A 231 -1.97 -15.77 -0.88
CA ILE A 231 -0.87 -15.99 0.06
C ILE A 231 -0.98 -15.04 1.26
N GLN A 232 -0.40 -15.39 2.41
CA GLN A 232 -0.51 -14.61 3.66
C GLN A 232 0.36 -13.34 3.67
N VAL A 233 0.07 -12.38 2.76
CA VAL A 233 0.77 -11.09 2.67
C VAL A 233 -0.07 -9.90 3.10
N GLU A 234 -1.28 -10.13 3.62
CA GLU A 234 -2.24 -9.09 3.98
C GLU A 234 -1.64 -8.08 4.98
N THR A 235 -1.03 -8.57 6.06
CA THR A 235 -0.39 -7.72 7.07
C THR A 235 0.84 -7.01 6.51
N PHE A 236 1.62 -7.71 5.68
CA PHE A 236 2.80 -7.15 5.03
C PHE A 236 2.42 -6.01 4.10
N ALA A 237 1.43 -6.22 3.23
CA ALA A 237 0.92 -5.24 2.29
C ALA A 237 0.42 -3.98 3.00
N ARG A 238 -0.40 -4.14 4.05
CA ARG A 238 -0.87 -3.02 4.86
C ARG A 238 0.28 -2.23 5.48
N ASN A 239 1.26 -2.92 6.07
CA ASN A 239 2.37 -2.26 6.76
C ASN A 239 3.32 -1.57 5.78
N ILE A 240 3.61 -2.15 4.61
CA ILE A 240 4.41 -1.48 3.56
C ILE A 240 3.74 -0.19 3.10
N VAL A 241 2.44 -0.21 2.81
CA VAL A 241 1.73 1.00 2.37
C VAL A 241 1.67 2.04 3.49
N SER A 242 1.43 1.61 4.73
CA SER A 242 1.42 2.51 5.89
C SER A 242 2.77 3.19 6.12
N GLU A 243 3.87 2.44 6.09
CA GLU A 243 5.22 3.00 6.27
C GLU A 243 5.62 3.86 5.07
N ALA A 244 5.21 3.49 3.86
CA ALA A 244 5.46 4.31 2.66
C ALA A 244 4.70 5.64 2.69
N LEU A 245 3.47 5.69 3.19
CA LEU A 245 2.73 6.95 3.31
C LEU A 245 3.34 7.88 4.39
N ARG A 246 3.90 7.31 5.46
CA ARG A 246 4.60 8.06 6.51
C ARG A 246 5.94 8.62 6.05
N ASN A 247 6.67 7.87 5.23
CA ASN A 247 7.98 8.27 4.74
C ASN A 247 7.87 9.07 3.43
N ARG A 248 8.25 10.36 3.48
CA ARG A 248 8.28 11.24 2.30
C ARG A 248 9.31 10.85 1.25
N ASP A 249 10.33 10.11 1.64
CA ASP A 249 11.36 9.58 0.73
C ASP A 249 10.98 8.21 0.15
N SER A 250 9.73 7.76 0.36
CA SER A 250 9.27 6.47 -0.17
C SER A 250 8.97 6.52 -1.66
N PHE A 251 8.86 5.33 -2.25
CA PHE A 251 8.42 5.17 -3.64
C PHE A 251 7.09 5.87 -3.95
N LEU A 252 6.22 6.09 -2.97
CA LEU A 252 4.96 6.80 -3.20
C LEU A 252 5.15 8.26 -3.58
N TYR A 253 6.24 8.91 -3.18
CA TYR A 253 6.46 10.32 -3.52
C TYR A 253 7.42 10.49 -4.69
N HIS A 254 8.25 9.48 -4.96
CA HIS A 254 9.21 9.47 -6.09
C HIS A 254 8.73 8.70 -7.33
N GLU A 255 7.65 7.93 -7.28
CA GLU A 255 7.05 7.28 -8.49
C GLU A 255 5.89 8.11 -9.03
N THR A 256 6.07 9.43 -9.20
CA THR A 256 4.95 10.37 -9.43
C THR A 256 5.06 11.11 -10.76
N GLU A 257 6.21 11.73 -11.02
CA GLU A 257 6.44 12.53 -12.23
C GLU A 257 7.85 12.31 -12.77
N GLY A 258 7.97 12.26 -14.10
CA GLY A 258 9.23 11.96 -14.75
C GLY A 258 10.23 13.12 -14.78
N TYR A 259 9.80 14.36 -14.54
CA TYR A 259 10.71 15.52 -14.50
C TYR A 259 11.62 15.49 -13.27
N GLU A 260 11.04 15.28 -12.08
CA GLU A 260 11.80 15.24 -10.82
C GLU A 260 12.35 13.83 -10.52
N SER A 261 11.65 12.79 -10.94
CA SER A 261 11.97 11.40 -10.55
C SER A 261 12.60 10.56 -11.67
N GLY A 262 12.84 11.16 -12.83
CA GLY A 262 13.46 10.50 -13.98
C GLY A 262 12.68 9.26 -14.44
N LEU A 263 13.42 8.22 -14.84
CA LEU A 263 12.87 6.98 -15.41
C LEU A 263 11.90 6.26 -14.46
N ILE A 264 12.18 6.27 -13.15
CA ILE A 264 11.35 5.62 -12.13
C ILE A 264 10.00 6.31 -11.99
N GLY A 265 9.96 7.64 -12.15
CA GLY A 265 8.71 8.40 -12.18
C GLY A 265 7.76 8.01 -13.32
N TYR A 266 8.31 7.65 -14.50
CA TYR A 266 7.51 7.23 -15.65
C TYR A 266 7.03 5.78 -15.55
N HIS A 267 7.88 4.86 -15.11
CA HIS A 267 7.53 3.44 -15.05
C HIS A 267 6.77 3.05 -13.80
N GLN A 268 7.00 3.74 -12.68
CA GLN A 268 6.36 3.50 -11.37
C GLN A 268 6.39 2.01 -10.97
N PRO A 269 7.56 1.35 -11.00
CA PRO A 269 7.64 -0.10 -10.99
C PRO A 269 6.98 -0.75 -9.76
N LEU A 270 7.13 -0.17 -8.57
CA LEU A 270 6.55 -0.72 -7.35
C LEU A 270 5.06 -0.42 -7.26
N SER A 271 4.64 0.80 -7.56
CA SER A 271 3.22 1.19 -7.59
C SER A 271 2.45 0.36 -8.62
N GLN A 272 3.01 0.15 -9.82
CA GLN A 272 2.40 -0.71 -10.83
C GLN A 272 2.37 -2.18 -10.37
N ALA A 273 3.47 -2.72 -9.83
CA ALA A 273 3.50 -4.10 -9.35
C ALA A 273 2.46 -4.38 -8.26
N MET A 274 2.21 -3.41 -7.37
CA MET A 274 1.26 -3.54 -6.25
C MET A 274 -0.19 -3.29 -6.66
N PHE A 275 -0.46 -2.25 -7.45
CA PHE A 275 -1.81 -1.70 -7.60
C PHE A 275 -2.42 -1.87 -8.99
N SER A 276 -1.64 -2.20 -10.03
CA SER A 276 -2.14 -2.32 -11.42
C SER A 276 -2.89 -3.63 -11.72
N ASN A 277 -3.01 -4.53 -10.75
CA ASN A 277 -3.76 -5.77 -10.88
C ASN A 277 -4.91 -5.78 -9.87
N TYR A 278 -6.08 -5.36 -10.31
CA TYR A 278 -7.28 -5.27 -9.50
C TYR A 278 -7.60 -6.58 -8.77
N ARG A 279 -7.47 -7.74 -9.45
CA ARG A 279 -7.78 -9.05 -8.83
C ARG A 279 -6.82 -9.39 -7.70
N MET A 280 -5.56 -9.00 -7.81
CA MET A 280 -4.58 -9.18 -6.75
C MET A 280 -4.90 -8.26 -5.57
N VAL A 281 -5.24 -6.99 -5.84
CA VAL A 281 -5.61 -6.03 -4.80
C VAL A 281 -6.86 -6.49 -4.05
N GLU A 282 -7.88 -6.97 -4.77
CA GLU A 282 -9.11 -7.50 -4.20
C GLU A 282 -8.86 -8.75 -3.35
N ALA A 283 -7.99 -9.66 -3.81
CA ALA A 283 -7.65 -10.88 -3.09
C ALA A 283 -6.80 -10.63 -1.83
N ILE A 284 -5.89 -9.66 -1.84
CA ILE A 284 -5.12 -9.25 -0.65
C ILE A 284 -6.03 -8.50 0.33
N GLY A 285 -6.96 -7.68 -0.16
CA GLY A 285 -7.97 -6.99 0.64
C GLY A 285 -7.45 -5.79 1.43
N THR A 286 -6.25 -5.86 2.01
CA THR A 286 -5.75 -4.91 3.01
C THR A 286 -4.88 -3.77 2.49
N LEU A 287 -4.56 -3.74 1.19
CA LEU A 287 -3.67 -2.74 0.58
C LEU A 287 -4.16 -1.28 0.80
N PHE A 288 -5.48 -1.08 0.85
CA PHE A 288 -6.11 0.22 1.13
C PHE A 288 -6.66 0.33 2.55
N ASP A 289 -6.64 -0.75 3.34
CA ASP A 289 -7.15 -0.76 4.72
C ASP A 289 -6.10 -0.37 5.74
N LEU A 290 -5.86 0.93 5.81
CA LEU A 290 -4.88 1.50 6.72
C LEU A 290 -5.51 1.80 8.09
N ASP A 291 -4.69 1.99 9.13
CA ASP A 291 -5.19 2.22 10.49
C ASP A 291 -6.01 3.53 10.53
N PHE A 292 -7.21 3.46 11.11
CA PHE A 292 -8.10 4.62 11.24
C PHE A 292 -7.45 5.77 12.00
N MET A 293 -6.70 5.47 13.07
CA MET A 293 -6.03 6.49 13.89
C MET A 293 -4.88 7.18 13.17
N ASP A 294 -4.27 6.49 12.21
CA ASP A 294 -3.24 7.09 11.34
C ASP A 294 -3.90 7.99 10.28
N ARG A 295 -4.98 7.53 9.64
CA ARG A 295 -5.67 8.27 8.57
C ARG A 295 -6.20 9.63 9.03
N SER A 296 -6.69 9.74 10.27
CA SER A 296 -7.21 11.00 10.79
C SER A 296 -6.16 12.11 10.92
N LYS A 297 -4.87 11.76 10.84
CA LYS A 297 -3.73 12.69 10.97
C LYS A 297 -3.08 13.00 9.62
N TRP A 298 -3.59 12.45 8.53
CA TRP A 298 -2.97 12.63 7.23
C TRP A 298 -3.22 14.00 6.65
N ASP A 299 -2.16 14.58 6.10
CA ASP A 299 -2.22 15.82 5.34
C ASP A 299 -2.60 15.58 3.87
N ALA A 300 -2.81 16.67 3.13
CA ALA A 300 -3.20 16.66 1.73
C ALA A 300 -2.22 15.87 0.84
N ALA A 301 -0.92 15.92 1.10
CA ALA A 301 0.07 15.22 0.30
C ALA A 301 0.00 13.70 0.51
N GLN A 302 -0.28 13.24 1.73
CA GLN A 302 -0.55 11.84 2.02
C GLN A 302 -1.83 11.35 1.36
N TRP A 303 -2.91 12.15 1.43
CA TRP A 303 -4.16 11.84 0.72
C TRP A 303 -3.98 11.82 -0.79
N GLN A 304 -3.16 12.70 -1.35
CA GLN A 304 -2.86 12.72 -2.78
C GLN A 304 -2.13 11.45 -3.21
N ALA A 305 -1.14 11.01 -2.43
CA ALA A 305 -0.44 9.75 -2.68
C ALA A 305 -1.42 8.56 -2.63
N TYR A 306 -2.25 8.49 -1.59
CA TYR A 306 -3.28 7.45 -1.44
C TYR A 306 -4.28 7.43 -2.61
N CYS A 307 -4.83 8.60 -2.99
CA CYS A 307 -5.76 8.72 -4.11
C CYS A 307 -5.15 8.24 -5.44
N ARG A 308 -3.86 8.51 -5.67
CA ARG A 308 -3.15 8.02 -6.87
C ARG A 308 -3.05 6.50 -6.89
N LEU A 309 -2.78 5.86 -5.75
CA LEU A 309 -2.76 4.39 -5.66
C LEU A 309 -4.13 3.79 -5.98
N VAL A 310 -5.19 4.34 -5.41
CA VAL A 310 -6.57 3.94 -5.70
C VAL A 310 -6.89 4.12 -7.18
N LEU A 311 -6.43 5.22 -7.79
CA LEU A 311 -6.64 5.49 -9.21
C LEU A 311 -5.94 4.47 -10.12
N ILE A 312 -4.73 4.00 -9.77
CA ILE A 312 -4.03 2.95 -10.52
C ILE A 312 -4.87 1.66 -10.52
N THR A 313 -5.36 1.23 -9.36
CA THR A 313 -6.23 0.05 -9.26
C THR A 313 -7.56 0.26 -9.97
N PHE A 314 -8.14 1.45 -9.87
CA PHE A 314 -9.39 1.78 -10.52
C PHE A 314 -9.28 1.72 -12.04
N ARG A 315 -8.15 2.12 -12.63
CA ARG A 315 -7.90 1.97 -14.08
C ARG A 315 -7.97 0.51 -14.54
N ASP A 316 -7.30 -0.42 -13.85
CA ASP A 316 -7.36 -1.85 -14.18
C ASP A 316 -8.76 -2.45 -13.94
N TYR A 317 -9.44 -2.03 -12.87
CA TYR A 317 -10.82 -2.41 -12.58
C TYR A 317 -11.78 -1.97 -13.70
N ALA A 318 -11.68 -0.71 -14.13
CA ALA A 318 -12.50 -0.15 -15.20
C ALA A 318 -12.29 -0.85 -16.55
N GLU A 319 -11.09 -1.40 -16.79
CA GLU A 319 -10.78 -2.19 -17.99
C GLU A 319 -11.37 -3.61 -17.96
N ARG A 320 -11.32 -4.29 -16.82
CA ARG A 320 -11.47 -5.76 -16.77
C ARG A 320 -12.70 -6.25 -16.00
N ALA A 321 -13.31 -5.40 -15.19
CA ALA A 321 -14.31 -5.82 -14.21
C ALA A 321 -15.46 -4.82 -14.02
N LEU A 322 -15.64 -3.89 -14.96
CA LEU A 322 -16.70 -2.87 -14.92
C LEU A 322 -18.09 -3.55 -14.88
N GLY A 323 -18.64 -3.76 -13.68
CA GLY A 323 -19.89 -4.47 -13.44
C GLY A 323 -19.90 -5.38 -12.21
N ASN A 324 -18.73 -5.78 -11.70
CA ASN A 324 -18.63 -6.51 -10.43
C ASN A 324 -18.38 -5.54 -9.27
N HIS A 325 -19.03 -5.71 -8.13
CA HIS A 325 -18.71 -4.92 -6.95
C HIS A 325 -17.28 -5.22 -6.45
N SER A 326 -16.50 -4.16 -6.20
CA SER A 326 -15.19 -4.27 -5.53
C SER A 326 -15.32 -3.77 -4.10
N PHE A 327 -15.06 -4.67 -3.15
CA PHE A 327 -15.10 -4.32 -1.73
C PHE A 327 -13.93 -3.42 -1.35
N VAL A 328 -12.78 -3.59 -2.00
CA VAL A 328 -11.57 -2.81 -1.73
C VAL A 328 -11.73 -1.36 -2.23
N LEU A 329 -12.25 -1.16 -3.45
CA LEU A 329 -12.52 0.19 -3.97
C LEU A 329 -13.68 0.87 -3.25
N TYR A 330 -14.73 0.14 -2.88
CA TYR A 330 -15.86 0.70 -2.11
C TYR A 330 -15.41 1.21 -0.73
N ARG A 331 -14.58 0.45 -0.01
CA ARG A 331 -14.00 0.91 1.26
C ARG A 331 -13.05 2.09 1.07
N ALA A 332 -12.22 2.07 0.03
CA ALA A 332 -11.35 3.18 -0.32
C ALA A 332 -12.14 4.47 -0.60
N LYS A 333 -13.28 4.37 -1.30
CA LYS A 333 -14.25 5.47 -1.48
C LYS A 333 -14.63 6.07 -0.13
N GLY A 334 -15.09 5.26 0.81
CA GLY A 334 -15.51 5.74 2.13
C GLY A 334 -14.38 6.44 2.91
N TYR A 335 -13.15 5.95 2.79
CA TYR A 335 -11.99 6.61 3.41
C TYR A 335 -11.70 7.99 2.79
N ILE A 336 -11.78 8.10 1.45
CA ILE A 336 -11.55 9.35 0.71
C ILE A 336 -12.66 10.36 1.02
N GLU A 337 -13.92 9.93 1.06
CA GLU A 337 -15.07 10.75 1.46
C GLU A 337 -14.90 11.33 2.87
N ASN A 338 -14.51 10.49 3.82
CA ASN A 338 -14.37 10.92 5.20
C ASN A 338 -13.16 11.86 5.41
N SER A 339 -12.22 11.93 4.46
CA SER A 339 -11.05 12.82 4.54
C SER A 339 -11.42 14.31 4.56
N VAL A 340 -12.63 14.66 4.09
CA VAL A 340 -13.14 16.03 4.04
C VAL A 340 -14.23 16.31 5.09
N SER A 341 -14.45 15.36 6.01
CA SER A 341 -15.47 15.45 7.06
C SER A 341 -15.28 16.65 7.99
N ASP A 342 -14.06 17.16 8.12
CA ASP A 342 -13.73 18.30 8.98
C ASP A 342 -13.69 19.65 8.28
N ILE A 343 -14.19 19.74 7.05
CA ILE A 343 -14.40 21.01 6.32
C ILE A 343 -15.25 22.01 7.10
N TYR A 344 -16.17 21.55 7.95
CA TYR A 344 -16.98 22.45 8.77
C TYR A 344 -16.13 23.34 9.70
N LYS A 345 -14.89 22.95 10.02
CA LYS A 345 -13.96 23.78 10.81
C LYS A 345 -13.56 25.08 10.11
N LEU A 346 -13.77 25.19 8.80
CA LEU A 346 -13.57 26.43 8.05
C LEU A 346 -14.70 27.45 8.25
N ASP A 347 -15.85 27.02 8.78
CA ASP A 347 -17.00 27.89 9.00
C ASP A 347 -16.70 28.94 10.09
N GLY A 348 -17.01 30.20 9.79
CA GLY A 348 -16.76 31.33 10.69
C GLY A 348 -15.30 31.81 10.77
N VAL A 349 -14.38 31.20 10.01
CA VAL A 349 -12.96 31.60 9.99
C VAL A 349 -12.76 32.73 8.98
N THR A 350 -12.33 33.91 9.46
CA THR A 350 -12.21 35.14 8.66
C THR A 350 -10.83 35.36 8.00
N ASN A 351 -9.78 34.69 8.48
CA ASN A 351 -8.39 34.88 8.01
C ASN A 351 -7.69 33.53 7.76
N GLN A 352 -8.03 32.86 6.67
CA GLN A 352 -7.29 31.67 6.24
C GLN A 352 -6.14 32.02 5.30
N ALA A 353 -4.95 31.52 5.62
CA ALA A 353 -3.89 31.38 4.65
C ALA A 353 -4.39 30.44 3.54
N TRP A 354 -4.05 30.75 2.29
CA TRP A 354 -4.40 29.97 1.09
C TRP A 354 -3.95 28.50 1.11
N ASP A 355 -3.20 28.09 2.15
CA ASP A 355 -2.53 26.81 2.33
C ASP A 355 -3.03 26.05 3.58
N ASP A 356 -4.30 26.21 3.96
CA ASP A 356 -4.92 25.34 4.97
C ASP A 356 -5.01 23.90 4.44
N ASP A 357 -4.48 22.96 5.21
CA ASP A 357 -4.48 21.54 4.89
C ASP A 357 -5.90 21.01 4.60
N VAL A 358 -6.90 21.46 5.34
CA VAL A 358 -8.31 21.07 5.15
C VAL A 358 -8.79 21.43 3.73
N HIS A 359 -8.45 22.63 3.26
CA HIS A 359 -8.80 23.08 1.90
C HIS A 359 -7.99 22.31 0.84
N SER A 360 -6.71 22.02 1.11
CA SER A 360 -5.88 21.21 0.23
C SER A 360 -6.39 19.77 0.10
N ARG A 361 -6.85 19.14 1.18
CA ARG A 361 -7.50 17.81 1.16
C ARG A 361 -8.78 17.81 0.32
N LEU A 362 -9.62 18.84 0.43
CA LEU A 362 -10.80 18.99 -0.44
C LEU A 362 -10.41 19.01 -1.94
N ARG A 363 -9.40 19.79 -2.30
CA ARG A 363 -8.91 19.85 -3.69
C ARG A 363 -8.42 18.50 -4.19
N VAL A 364 -7.72 17.74 -3.34
CA VAL A 364 -7.26 16.37 -3.66
C VAL A 364 -8.43 15.44 -3.95
N VAL A 365 -9.49 15.46 -3.12
CA VAL A 365 -10.68 14.62 -3.33
C VAL A 365 -11.42 15.01 -4.61
N VAL A 366 -11.65 16.29 -4.86
CA VAL A 366 -12.32 16.77 -6.08
C VAL A 366 -11.51 16.40 -7.33
N LYS A 367 -10.18 16.54 -7.27
CA LYS A 367 -9.29 16.08 -8.34
C LYS A 367 -9.42 14.57 -8.57
N PHE A 368 -9.38 13.77 -7.50
CA PHE A 368 -9.53 12.31 -7.60
C PHE A 368 -10.85 11.90 -8.26
N ILE A 369 -11.96 12.53 -7.88
CA ILE A 369 -13.28 12.30 -8.51
C ILE A 369 -13.21 12.58 -10.01
N ARG A 370 -12.63 13.72 -10.40
CA ARG A 370 -12.50 14.09 -11.81
C ARG A 370 -11.67 13.06 -12.57
N ASP A 371 -10.52 12.70 -12.04
CA ASP A 371 -9.60 11.75 -12.66
C ASP A 371 -10.26 10.35 -12.78
N CYS A 372 -11.11 9.94 -11.83
CA CYS A 372 -11.93 8.72 -11.94
C CYS A 372 -12.97 8.80 -13.07
N VAL A 373 -13.66 9.93 -13.21
CA VAL A 373 -14.65 10.11 -14.29
C VAL A 373 -13.95 10.13 -15.65
N GLU A 374 -12.77 10.74 -15.76
CA GLU A 374 -11.95 10.72 -16.98
C GLU A 374 -11.58 9.28 -17.38
N VAL A 375 -11.17 8.43 -16.43
CA VAL A 375 -10.92 7.00 -16.67
C VAL A 375 -12.15 6.26 -17.20
N LEU A 376 -13.35 6.62 -16.73
CA LEU A 376 -14.61 6.06 -17.23
C LEU A 376 -15.00 6.64 -18.61
N ASP A 377 -14.68 7.90 -18.89
CA ASP A 377 -14.95 8.57 -20.16
C ASP A 377 -14.10 8.01 -21.31
N GLU A 378 -12.91 7.49 -21.02
CA GLU A 378 -12.08 6.72 -21.97
C GLU A 378 -12.77 5.41 -22.43
N ARG A 379 -13.89 5.01 -21.81
CA ARG A 379 -14.61 3.77 -22.08
C ARG A 379 -16.01 4.02 -22.63
N SER A 380 -16.53 3.03 -23.35
CA SER A 380 -17.94 3.04 -23.74
C SER A 380 -18.83 2.79 -22.52
N VAL A 381 -19.91 3.57 -22.40
CA VAL A 381 -20.87 3.42 -21.31
C VAL A 381 -21.57 2.06 -21.40
N PRO A 382 -21.69 1.30 -20.29
CA PRO A 382 -22.41 0.03 -20.31
C PRO A 382 -23.86 0.16 -20.78
N TYR A 383 -24.28 -0.69 -21.72
CA TYR A 383 -25.62 -0.66 -22.32
C TYR A 383 -26.77 -0.85 -21.32
N HIS A 384 -26.54 -1.54 -20.20
CA HIS A 384 -27.54 -1.87 -19.18
C HIS A 384 -27.53 -0.89 -18.00
N LEU A 385 -26.83 0.25 -18.12
CA LEU A 385 -26.72 1.20 -17.02
C LEU A 385 -28.05 1.90 -16.74
N ARG A 386 -28.58 1.73 -15.53
CA ARG A 386 -29.80 2.41 -15.10
C ARG A 386 -29.48 3.86 -14.71
N LEU A 387 -30.02 4.83 -15.45
CA LEU A 387 -29.86 6.25 -15.12
C LEU A 387 -30.60 6.63 -13.83
N ARG A 388 -31.79 6.07 -13.63
CA ARG A 388 -32.65 6.32 -12.47
C ARG A 388 -32.84 5.01 -11.72
N SER A 389 -32.31 4.92 -10.51
CA SER A 389 -32.80 3.95 -9.54
C SER A 389 -34.09 4.53 -8.97
N ARG A 390 -35.24 3.97 -9.39
CA ARG A 390 -36.55 4.31 -8.82
C ARG A 390 -36.76 3.30 -7.72
N ASP A 391 -36.86 3.78 -6.48
CA ASP A 391 -37.04 3.02 -5.24
C ASP A 391 -36.31 1.68 -5.25
N ALA A 392 -35.16 1.62 -4.60
CA ALA A 392 -34.57 0.36 -4.20
C ALA A 392 -35.63 -0.39 -3.36
N SER A 393 -36.48 -1.17 -4.03
CA SER A 393 -37.30 -2.16 -3.37
C SER A 393 -36.32 -2.98 -2.54
N GLU A 394 -36.63 -3.19 -1.26
CA GLU A 394 -35.85 -3.91 -0.24
C GLU A 394 -35.25 -5.25 -0.72
N GLN A 395 -35.67 -5.74 -1.88
CA GLN A 395 -35.33 -7.01 -2.50
C GLN A 395 -34.05 -7.01 -3.34
N GLN A 396 -33.46 -5.86 -3.75
CA GLN A 396 -32.21 -5.85 -4.55
C GLN A 396 -31.22 -4.71 -4.19
N PRO A 397 -30.53 -4.77 -3.05
CA PRO A 397 -29.55 -3.76 -2.63
C PRO A 397 -28.19 -3.81 -3.38
N HIS A 398 -27.99 -4.75 -4.31
CA HIS A 398 -26.65 -5.10 -4.84
C HIS A 398 -26.40 -4.72 -6.30
N LEU A 399 -27.16 -3.77 -6.86
CA LEU A 399 -27.02 -3.34 -8.27
C LEU A 399 -26.27 -2.00 -8.42
N ASP A 400 -25.78 -1.42 -7.33
CA ASP A 400 -25.00 -0.18 -7.37
C ASP A 400 -23.71 -0.41 -8.15
N ASN A 401 -23.58 0.31 -9.25
CA ASN A 401 -22.39 0.29 -10.08
C ASN A 401 -21.47 1.45 -9.67
N PHE A 402 -20.26 1.48 -10.22
CA PHE A 402 -19.29 2.49 -9.84
C PHE A 402 -19.72 3.93 -10.22
N TYR A 403 -20.63 4.11 -11.19
CA TYR A 403 -21.19 5.44 -11.48
C TYR A 403 -22.10 5.92 -10.35
N ASP A 404 -22.83 5.01 -9.69
CA ASP A 404 -23.61 5.32 -8.49
C ASP A 404 -22.69 5.67 -7.32
N HIS A 405 -21.64 4.88 -7.11
CA HIS A 405 -20.63 5.17 -6.08
C HIS A 405 -19.93 6.53 -6.28
N LEU A 406 -19.57 6.90 -7.51
CA LEU A 406 -19.00 8.23 -7.79
C LEU A 406 -20.02 9.36 -7.59
N ALA A 407 -21.29 9.14 -7.95
CA ALA A 407 -22.33 10.13 -7.73
C ALA A 407 -22.61 10.34 -6.23
N GLU A 408 -22.63 9.26 -5.45
CA GLU A 408 -22.72 9.29 -3.99
C GLU A 408 -21.51 10.02 -3.38
N MET A 409 -20.30 9.75 -3.87
CA MET A 409 -19.08 10.45 -3.42
C MET A 409 -19.17 11.96 -3.66
N ILE A 410 -19.61 12.39 -4.85
CA ILE A 410 -19.81 13.81 -5.13
C ILE A 410 -20.87 14.41 -4.21
N PHE A 411 -21.97 13.68 -3.98
CA PHE A 411 -23.05 14.14 -3.11
C PHE A 411 -22.55 14.34 -1.66
N GLU A 412 -21.80 13.39 -1.11
CA GLU A 412 -21.24 13.50 0.24
C GLU A 412 -20.18 14.61 0.35
N VAL A 413 -19.37 14.83 -0.69
CA VAL A 413 -18.45 15.99 -0.75
C VAL A 413 -19.21 17.31 -0.78
N ILE A 414 -20.30 17.41 -1.55
CA ILE A 414 -21.18 18.59 -1.58
C ILE A 414 -21.82 18.79 -0.19
N PHE A 415 -22.27 17.72 0.45
CA PHE A 415 -22.83 17.79 1.80
C PHE A 415 -21.79 18.28 2.81
N ALA A 416 -20.56 17.77 2.80
CA ALA A 416 -19.48 18.26 3.65
C ALA A 416 -19.18 19.74 3.39
N ALA A 417 -19.05 20.15 2.12
CA ALA A 417 -18.81 21.53 1.72
C ALA A 417 -19.95 22.49 2.11
N SER A 418 -21.20 22.01 2.15
CA SER A 418 -22.35 22.80 2.59
C SER A 418 -22.31 23.18 4.08
N ALA A 419 -21.37 22.62 4.87
CA ALA A 419 -21.17 23.02 6.27
C ALA A 419 -20.64 24.44 6.41
N VAL A 420 -19.87 24.90 5.41
CA VAL A 420 -19.24 26.22 5.43
C VAL A 420 -20.25 27.22 4.94
N THR A 421 -20.92 27.89 5.87
CA THR A 421 -22.00 28.84 5.62
C THR A 421 -21.52 30.29 5.67
N SER A 422 -20.43 30.56 6.40
CA SER A 422 -19.89 31.89 6.64
C SER A 422 -18.36 31.89 6.77
N PRO A 423 -17.67 33.03 6.54
CA PRO A 423 -18.16 34.25 5.89
C PRO A 423 -18.50 34.02 4.40
N SER A 424 -19.30 34.89 3.80
CA SER A 424 -19.82 34.75 2.42
C SER A 424 -18.75 34.47 1.36
N GLY A 425 -17.59 35.12 1.45
CA GLY A 425 -16.45 34.88 0.54
C GLY A 425 -15.86 33.48 0.68
N GLN A 426 -15.66 33.00 1.92
CA GLN A 426 -15.13 31.66 2.22
C GLN A 426 -16.13 30.57 1.81
N CYS A 427 -17.40 30.75 2.15
CA CYS A 427 -18.51 29.89 1.75
C CYS A 427 -18.59 29.77 0.22
N TRP A 428 -18.54 30.89 -0.50
CA TRP A 428 -18.50 30.89 -1.97
C TRP A 428 -17.25 30.18 -2.50
N TRP A 429 -16.09 30.42 -1.91
CA TRP A 429 -14.85 29.77 -2.34
C TRP A 429 -14.92 28.25 -2.21
N VAL A 430 -15.31 27.73 -1.04
CA VAL A 430 -15.43 26.28 -0.77
C VAL A 430 -16.53 25.66 -1.63
N GLN A 431 -17.75 26.20 -1.58
CA GLN A 431 -18.91 25.59 -2.22
C GLN A 431 -18.87 25.73 -3.75
N HIS A 432 -18.61 26.93 -4.25
CA HIS A 432 -18.62 27.20 -5.69
C HIS A 432 -17.26 26.90 -6.33
N ASN A 433 -16.15 27.52 -5.88
CA ASN A 433 -14.88 27.45 -6.61
C ASN A 433 -14.19 26.10 -6.48
N SER A 434 -14.17 25.52 -5.28
CA SER A 434 -13.45 24.27 -5.02
C SER A 434 -14.25 23.02 -5.37
N VAL A 435 -15.58 23.03 -5.22
CA VAL A 435 -16.44 21.86 -5.49
C VAL A 435 -17.25 22.02 -6.77
N TRP A 436 -18.20 22.95 -6.80
CA TRP A 436 -19.18 23.01 -7.89
C TRP A 436 -18.55 23.33 -9.24
N ARG A 437 -17.63 24.29 -9.29
CA ARG A 437 -16.99 24.74 -10.52
C ARG A 437 -16.14 23.62 -11.14
N GLU A 438 -15.42 22.86 -10.34
CA GLU A 438 -14.58 21.78 -10.86
C GLU A 438 -15.38 20.60 -11.39
N LEU A 439 -16.59 20.36 -10.87
CA LEU A 439 -17.42 19.21 -11.23
C LEU A 439 -18.54 19.53 -12.24
N PHE A 440 -19.18 20.70 -12.14
CA PHE A 440 -20.41 21.03 -12.87
C PHE A 440 -20.27 22.19 -13.87
N HIS A 441 -19.12 22.89 -13.90
CA HIS A 441 -18.93 23.99 -14.84
C HIS A 441 -18.81 23.52 -16.30
N VAL A 442 -18.99 24.45 -17.25
CA VAL A 442 -18.97 24.17 -18.69
C VAL A 442 -17.68 23.46 -19.09
N GLY A 443 -17.80 22.37 -19.83
CA GLY A 443 -16.68 21.59 -20.34
C GLY A 443 -16.12 20.56 -19.34
N ARG A 444 -16.37 20.72 -18.03
CA ARG A 444 -15.97 19.73 -17.02
C ARG A 444 -16.86 18.49 -17.09
N LEU A 445 -16.28 17.30 -16.96
CA LEU A 445 -16.98 16.01 -16.97
C LEU A 445 -18.01 15.90 -18.11
N SER A 446 -17.62 16.34 -19.31
CA SER A 446 -18.53 16.48 -20.46
C SER A 446 -18.67 15.21 -21.29
N GLY A 447 -17.85 14.18 -21.00
CA GLY A 447 -17.92 12.88 -21.65
C GLY A 447 -19.18 12.09 -21.29
N ALA A 448 -19.30 10.90 -21.84
CA ALA A 448 -20.49 10.07 -21.68
C ALA A 448 -20.69 9.62 -20.22
N ALA A 449 -19.62 9.20 -19.54
CA ALA A 449 -19.63 8.85 -18.13
C ALA A 449 -19.91 10.07 -17.26
N GLY A 450 -19.24 11.19 -17.54
CA GLY A 450 -19.43 12.43 -16.78
C GLY A 450 -20.87 12.94 -16.80
N ARG A 451 -21.54 12.91 -17.96
CA ARG A 451 -22.96 13.30 -18.07
C ARG A 451 -23.89 12.43 -17.22
N ILE A 452 -23.58 11.14 -17.09
CA ILE A 452 -24.36 10.19 -16.30
C ILE A 452 -24.17 10.45 -14.80
N VAL A 453 -22.91 10.60 -14.37
CA VAL A 453 -22.59 10.92 -12.98
C VAL A 453 -23.24 12.24 -12.58
N LYS A 454 -23.12 13.31 -13.39
CA LYS A 454 -23.81 14.59 -13.16
C LYS A 454 -25.33 14.44 -13.07
N PHE A 455 -25.94 13.59 -13.89
CA PHE A 455 -27.39 13.33 -13.81
C PHE A 455 -27.76 12.70 -12.47
N LYS A 456 -27.03 11.66 -12.04
CA LYS A 456 -27.27 10.97 -10.77
C LYS A 456 -27.08 11.91 -9.58
N VAL A 457 -26.01 12.71 -9.55
CA VAL A 457 -25.79 13.71 -8.49
C VAL A 457 -26.94 14.70 -8.39
N ARG A 458 -27.37 15.29 -9.52
CA ARG A 458 -28.52 16.22 -9.52
C ARG A 458 -29.77 15.57 -8.96
N ARG A 459 -29.97 14.27 -9.21
CA ARG A 459 -31.10 13.53 -8.66
C ARG A 459 -30.97 13.30 -7.15
N LEU A 460 -29.79 12.94 -6.66
CA LEU A 460 -29.51 12.80 -5.22
C LEU A 460 -29.76 14.12 -4.47
N LEU A 461 -29.20 15.24 -4.98
CA LEU A 461 -29.41 16.57 -4.39
C LEU A 461 -30.89 16.95 -4.33
N TYR A 462 -31.64 16.72 -5.42
CA TYR A 462 -33.07 17.03 -5.44
C TYR A 462 -33.87 16.11 -4.53
N ASN A 463 -33.56 14.80 -4.50
CA ASN A 463 -34.26 13.85 -3.65
C ASN A 463 -34.11 14.22 -2.17
N GLU A 464 -32.90 14.57 -1.73
CA GLU A 464 -32.61 15.00 -0.35
C GLU A 464 -33.43 16.24 0.05
N VAL A 465 -33.54 17.23 -0.86
CA VAL A 465 -34.36 18.43 -0.61
C VAL A 465 -35.86 18.11 -0.64
N ALA A 466 -36.30 17.24 -1.55
CA ALA A 466 -37.70 16.86 -1.68
C ALA A 466 -38.19 16.01 -0.49
N ASP A 467 -37.30 15.26 0.15
CA ASP A 467 -37.61 14.44 1.33
C ASP A 467 -38.06 15.31 2.53
N MET A 468 -37.61 16.57 2.59
CA MET A 468 -38.07 17.54 3.59
C MET A 468 -39.57 17.85 3.51
N ASN A 469 -40.28 17.48 2.43
CA ASN A 469 -41.74 17.56 2.39
C ASN A 469 -42.41 16.63 3.41
N GLY A 470 -41.81 15.46 3.65
CA GLY A 470 -42.30 14.48 4.64
C GLY A 470 -41.54 14.59 5.97
N PHE A 471 -40.22 14.80 5.91
CA PHE A 471 -39.36 14.85 7.08
C PHE A 471 -38.34 16.00 7.01
N PRO A 472 -38.71 17.20 7.50
CA PRO A 472 -37.79 18.34 7.61
C PRO A 472 -36.52 17.97 8.36
N ASN A 473 -35.35 18.17 7.76
CA ASN A 473 -34.08 17.73 8.32
C ASN A 473 -32.90 18.67 7.95
N PHE A 474 -31.85 18.65 8.77
CA PHE A 474 -30.69 19.54 8.59
C PHE A 474 -29.81 19.19 7.39
N LYS A 475 -29.84 17.93 6.91
CA LYS A 475 -29.07 17.50 5.73
C LYS A 475 -29.65 18.16 4.47
N GLY A 476 -30.95 18.00 4.24
CA GLY A 476 -31.69 18.67 3.20
C GLY A 476 -31.61 20.19 3.26
N ALA A 477 -31.67 20.78 4.47
CA ALA A 477 -31.52 22.23 4.65
C ALA A 477 -30.17 22.75 4.16
N ARG A 478 -29.07 22.08 4.53
CA ARG A 478 -27.73 22.47 4.10
C ARG A 478 -27.52 22.25 2.60
N ILE A 479 -28.02 21.16 2.03
CA ILE A 479 -27.99 20.93 0.58
C ILE A 479 -28.78 22.02 -0.16
N LEU A 480 -29.94 22.41 0.37
CA LEU A 480 -30.72 23.51 -0.17
C LEU A 480 -29.93 24.83 -0.12
N GLY A 481 -29.33 25.16 1.02
CA GLY A 481 -28.51 26.34 1.19
C GLY A 481 -27.32 26.39 0.22
N PHE A 482 -26.62 25.26 0.06
CA PHE A 482 -25.57 25.09 -0.95
C PHE A 482 -26.09 25.38 -2.37
N CYS A 483 -27.22 24.77 -2.73
CA CYS A 483 -27.81 24.94 -4.06
C CYS A 483 -28.22 26.40 -4.34
N LEU A 484 -28.83 27.06 -3.35
CA LEU A 484 -29.22 28.47 -3.43
C LEU A 484 -28.01 29.41 -3.52
N ASN A 485 -26.96 29.11 -2.76
CA ASN A 485 -25.72 29.87 -2.82
C ASN A 485 -25.05 29.73 -4.19
N VAL A 486 -24.83 28.51 -4.64
CA VAL A 486 -24.00 28.23 -5.82
C VAL A 486 -24.73 28.55 -7.13
N MET A 487 -26.02 28.18 -7.26
CA MET A 487 -26.78 28.40 -8.50
C MET A 487 -27.51 29.74 -8.53
N GLY A 488 -27.80 30.34 -7.37
CA GLY A 488 -28.51 31.61 -7.25
C GLY A 488 -30.00 31.55 -7.60
N PHE A 489 -30.66 32.70 -7.46
CA PHE A 489 -32.13 32.82 -7.55
C PHE A 489 -32.67 33.04 -8.97
N ILE A 490 -31.79 33.38 -9.92
CA ILE A 490 -32.18 33.73 -11.30
C ILE A 490 -31.68 32.63 -12.24
N THR A 491 -32.61 32.00 -12.94
CA THR A 491 -32.26 31.04 -14.00
C THR A 491 -31.83 31.79 -15.26
N ARG A 492 -30.53 31.75 -15.59
CA ARG A 492 -30.00 32.37 -16.81
C ARG A 492 -30.24 31.49 -18.04
N GLN A 493 -30.60 32.11 -19.17
CA GLN A 493 -30.87 31.38 -20.42
C GLN A 493 -29.60 31.01 -21.22
N GLY A 494 -28.42 31.48 -20.83
CA GLY A 494 -27.14 31.19 -21.51
C GLY A 494 -26.55 29.80 -21.28
N ASN A 495 -25.59 29.39 -22.11
CA ASN A 495 -24.96 28.06 -22.07
C ASN A 495 -24.11 27.81 -20.81
N TYR A 496 -23.72 28.86 -20.07
CA TYR A 496 -22.85 28.79 -18.89
C TYR A 496 -23.41 27.87 -17.78
N ASP A 497 -24.73 27.81 -17.62
CA ASP A 497 -25.40 27.06 -16.55
C ASP A 497 -26.20 25.85 -17.06
N ARG A 498 -25.93 25.39 -18.30
CA ARG A 498 -26.76 24.37 -18.97
C ARG A 498 -26.90 23.08 -18.14
N ASP A 499 -25.81 22.62 -17.54
CA ASP A 499 -25.78 21.37 -16.77
C ASP A 499 -26.55 21.48 -15.44
N SER A 500 -26.56 22.66 -14.84
CA SER A 500 -27.16 22.92 -13.52
C SER A 500 -28.60 23.43 -13.61
N ARG A 501 -29.02 23.94 -14.78
CA ARG A 501 -30.33 24.58 -14.99
C ARG A 501 -31.52 23.73 -14.57
N ALA A 502 -31.48 22.43 -14.87
CA ALA A 502 -32.58 21.52 -14.51
C ALA A 502 -32.74 21.43 -12.99
N LEU A 503 -31.61 21.25 -12.27
CA LEU A 503 -31.60 21.23 -10.81
C LEU A 503 -32.01 22.59 -10.23
N GLN A 504 -31.46 23.68 -10.74
CA GLN A 504 -31.79 25.03 -10.27
C GLN A 504 -33.29 25.30 -10.35
N LYS A 505 -33.94 24.96 -11.47
CA LYS A 505 -35.39 25.15 -11.64
C LYS A 505 -36.21 24.39 -10.59
N VAL A 506 -35.89 23.11 -10.36
CA VAL A 506 -36.65 22.29 -9.40
C VAL A 506 -36.38 22.72 -7.96
N ILE A 507 -35.14 23.12 -7.63
CA ILE A 507 -34.79 23.67 -6.31
C ILE A 507 -35.54 24.97 -6.06
N LEU A 508 -35.47 25.95 -6.97
CA LEU A 508 -36.19 27.21 -6.81
C LEU A 508 -37.70 27.01 -6.73
N THR A 509 -38.26 26.07 -7.50
CA THR A 509 -39.69 25.74 -7.43
C THR A 509 -40.06 25.14 -6.07
N TRP A 510 -39.22 24.26 -5.54
CA TRP A 510 -39.42 23.68 -4.20
C TRP A 510 -39.32 24.77 -3.12
N THR A 511 -38.30 25.62 -3.17
CA THR A 511 -38.10 26.72 -2.21
C THR A 511 -39.28 27.67 -2.20
N LYS A 512 -39.78 28.08 -3.38
CA LYS A 512 -40.93 28.98 -3.48
C LYS A 512 -42.17 28.45 -2.78
N LYS A 513 -42.46 27.16 -2.95
CA LYS A 513 -43.67 26.52 -2.41
C LYS A 513 -43.57 26.17 -0.94
N ASN A 514 -42.39 25.77 -0.47
CA ASN A 514 -42.25 25.10 0.83
C ASN A 514 -41.47 25.90 1.87
N TYR A 515 -40.71 26.94 1.50
CA TYR A 515 -39.85 27.64 2.46
C TYR A 515 -40.63 28.37 3.55
N VAL A 516 -41.75 29.03 3.21
CA VAL A 516 -42.58 29.74 4.20
C VAL A 516 -43.15 28.75 5.22
N TRP A 517 -43.68 27.62 4.74
CA TRP A 517 -44.11 26.52 5.61
C TRP A 517 -42.96 25.99 6.48
N LEU A 518 -41.78 25.76 5.90
CA LEU A 518 -40.63 25.27 6.65
C LEU A 518 -40.23 26.26 7.76
N HIS A 519 -40.27 27.56 7.48
CA HIS A 519 -39.96 28.60 8.46
C HIS A 519 -41.01 28.70 9.56
N GLU A 520 -42.31 28.61 9.23
CA GLU A 520 -43.40 28.68 10.21
C GLU A 520 -43.42 27.48 11.17
N TYR A 521 -43.21 26.27 10.65
CA TYR A 521 -43.34 25.03 11.44
C TYR A 521 -41.99 24.50 11.96
N ASN A 522 -40.89 24.76 11.27
CA ASN A 522 -39.55 24.25 11.61
C ASN A 522 -38.47 25.35 11.45
N PRO A 523 -38.54 26.45 12.22
CA PRO A 523 -37.72 27.66 11.99
C PRO A 523 -36.21 27.37 12.00
N ARG A 524 -35.72 26.52 12.91
CA ARG A 524 -34.29 26.15 12.96
C ARG A 524 -33.80 25.43 11.70
N VAL A 525 -34.66 24.65 11.05
CA VAL A 525 -34.34 23.95 9.80
C VAL A 525 -34.35 24.94 8.64
N ALA A 526 -35.31 25.87 8.61
CA ALA A 526 -35.35 26.95 7.63
C ALA A 526 -34.13 27.87 7.72
N GLU A 527 -33.73 28.26 8.93
CA GLU A 527 -32.51 29.05 9.17
C GLU A 527 -31.25 28.33 8.67
N ALA A 528 -31.15 27.00 8.87
CA ALA A 528 -30.04 26.21 8.35
C ALA A 528 -29.97 26.14 6.81
N CYS A 529 -31.02 26.58 6.10
CA CYS A 529 -31.00 26.73 4.64
C CYS A 529 -30.33 28.04 4.19
N LEU A 530 -30.04 28.96 5.10
CA LEU A 530 -29.53 30.28 4.80
C LEU A 530 -28.02 30.32 5.03
N VAL A 531 -27.26 30.53 3.96
CA VAL A 531 -25.82 30.83 4.05
C VAL A 531 -25.60 32.32 4.21
N ASP A 532 -24.42 32.73 4.67
CA ASP A 532 -24.05 34.13 4.77
C ASP A 532 -24.21 34.86 3.42
N GLY A 533 -24.85 36.03 3.47
CA GLY A 533 -25.32 36.75 2.29
C GLY A 533 -26.71 36.36 1.78
N ILE A 534 -27.41 35.38 2.38
CA ILE A 534 -28.82 35.09 2.10
C ILE A 534 -29.65 35.28 3.37
N SER A 535 -30.71 36.08 3.30
CA SER A 535 -31.64 36.31 4.42
C SER A 535 -33.10 36.11 4.00
N TYR A 536 -33.97 35.87 4.98
CA TYR A 536 -35.41 35.78 4.78
C TYR A 536 -36.11 37.07 5.24
N ASP A 537 -36.87 37.70 4.35
CA ASP A 537 -37.73 38.83 4.62
C ASP A 537 -39.17 38.34 4.77
N ALA A 538 -39.57 38.12 6.02
CA ALA A 538 -40.89 37.59 6.38
C ALA A 538 -42.03 38.53 5.99
N GLN A 539 -41.84 39.85 6.06
CA GLN A 539 -42.88 40.84 5.74
C GLN A 539 -43.27 40.76 4.26
N ASN A 540 -42.27 40.66 3.38
CA ASN A 540 -42.48 40.60 1.94
C ASN A 540 -42.52 39.17 1.39
N ARG A 541 -42.41 38.16 2.25
CA ARG A 541 -42.34 36.72 1.91
C ARG A 541 -41.35 36.45 0.79
N ARG A 542 -40.10 36.87 0.98
CA ARG A 542 -39.04 36.73 -0.03
C ARG A 542 -37.70 36.36 0.58
N LEU A 543 -36.90 35.60 -0.15
CA LEU A 543 -35.48 35.46 0.15
C LEU A 543 -34.70 36.58 -0.52
N VAL A 544 -33.75 37.16 0.20
CA VAL A 544 -32.87 38.25 -0.25
C VAL A 544 -31.45 37.72 -0.27
N ARG A 545 -30.81 37.78 -1.45
CA ARG A 545 -29.37 37.55 -1.57
C ARG A 545 -28.66 38.89 -1.70
N THR A 546 -27.78 39.17 -0.76
CA THR A 546 -27.01 40.41 -0.68
C THR A 546 -25.58 40.15 -1.15
N TYR A 547 -25.16 40.89 -2.17
CA TYR A 547 -23.78 40.99 -2.59
C TYR A 547 -23.19 42.25 -1.96
N LEU A 548 -22.16 42.09 -1.13
CA LEU A 548 -21.47 43.20 -0.49
C LEU A 548 -20.92 44.20 -1.53
N ALA A 549 -20.80 45.46 -1.11
CA ALA A 549 -20.19 46.51 -1.92
C ALA A 549 -18.66 46.30 -1.96
N GLU A 550 -18.21 45.42 -2.86
CA GLU A 550 -16.79 45.12 -3.05
C GLU A 550 -16.28 45.60 -4.42
N GLY A 551 -15.01 46.00 -4.48
CA GLY A 551 -14.35 46.49 -5.69
C GLY A 551 -14.88 47.86 -6.15
N LEU A 552 -15.40 47.95 -7.38
CA LEU A 552 -15.87 49.20 -8.00
C LEU A 552 -17.32 49.58 -7.65
N ARG A 553 -18.04 48.76 -6.86
CA ARG A 553 -19.45 49.02 -6.50
C ARG A 553 -19.54 49.84 -5.22
N ARG A 554 -20.32 50.93 -5.26
CA ARG A 554 -20.56 51.82 -4.12
C ARG A 554 -21.67 51.34 -3.19
N GLU A 555 -22.60 50.53 -3.69
CA GLU A 555 -23.75 50.04 -2.94
C GLU A 555 -23.87 48.51 -3.06
N PRO A 556 -24.37 47.84 -2.01
CA PRO A 556 -24.64 46.41 -2.05
C PRO A 556 -25.74 46.12 -3.08
N ASN A 557 -25.62 45.00 -3.78
CA ASN A 557 -26.62 44.57 -4.76
C ASN A 557 -27.50 43.48 -4.16
N HIS A 558 -28.82 43.58 -4.35
CA HIS A 558 -29.78 42.62 -3.81
C HIS A 558 -30.50 41.87 -4.93
N VAL A 559 -30.58 40.56 -4.78
CA VAL A 559 -31.37 39.68 -5.67
C VAL A 559 -32.46 39.01 -4.86
N TYR A 560 -33.69 39.05 -5.36
CA TYR A 560 -34.88 38.61 -4.63
C TYR A 560 -35.45 37.32 -5.23
N LEU A 561 -35.94 36.44 -4.37
CA LEU A 561 -36.79 35.30 -4.73
C LEU A 561 -38.12 35.43 -3.99
N GLN A 562 -39.20 35.70 -4.74
CA GLN A 562 -40.55 35.74 -4.17
C GLN A 562 -41.01 34.33 -3.81
N LEU A 563 -41.57 34.16 -2.61
CA LEU A 563 -42.10 32.89 -2.10
C LEU A 563 -43.64 32.90 -2.07
N ASP A 564 -44.22 31.71 -2.18
CA ASP A 564 -45.66 31.48 -2.06
C ASP A 564 -46.07 31.47 -0.57
N SER A 565 -47.36 31.66 -0.29
CA SER A 565 -47.88 31.41 1.07
C SER A 565 -47.71 29.94 1.45
N ALA A 566 -47.60 29.66 2.76
CA ALA A 566 -47.66 28.28 3.23
C ALA A 566 -48.94 27.60 2.70
N PRO A 567 -48.84 26.37 2.15
CA PRO A 567 -49.99 25.62 1.64
C PRO A 567 -50.97 25.18 2.72
#